data_AF-A0A952CAE9-F1
#
_entry.id   AF-A0A952CAE9-F1
#
_cell.length_a   1.000
_cell.length_b   1.000
_cell.length_c   1.000
_cell.angle_alpha   90.00
_cell.angle_beta   90.00
_cell.angle_gamma   90.00
#
_symmetry.space_group_name_H-M   'P 1'
#
loop_
_entity.id
_entity.type
_entity.pdbx_description
1 polymer ?
#
loop_
_entity_poly.entity_id
_entity_poly.type
_entity_poly.pdbx_seq_one_letter_code
_entity_poly.pdbx_strand_id
1 'polypeptide(L)'
;MKVSTLKVVPIGNSRGVRLPAPLLARYRIKGRMAVEERPEGILLKPVRDDRLSWEETAKAMVTARVKEGDEFAGLEEATIADGLDSLDR
;
A
#
# COMPACT_ATOMS: atom_id res chain seq x y z
N MET A 1 18.60 -20.46 1.33
CA MET A 1 18.86 -19.06 1.72
C MET A 1 20.13 -18.59 1.04
N LYS A 2 20.16 -17.36 0.51
CA LYS A 2 21.39 -16.77 -0.04
C LYS A 2 21.94 -15.79 0.98
N VAL A 3 23.14 -16.04 1.47
CA VAL A 3 23.88 -15.13 2.36
C VAL A 3 24.90 -14.38 1.52
N SER A 4 24.96 -13.06 1.68
CA SER A 4 25.92 -12.21 0.98
C SER A 4 26.43 -11.14 1.92
N THR A 5 27.75 -10.94 1.93
CA THR A 5 28.40 -9.90 2.73
C THR A 5 28.16 -8.53 2.08
N LEU A 6 27.83 -7.53 2.89
CA LEU A 6 27.61 -6.15 2.44
C LEU A 6 28.61 -5.21 3.11
N LYS A 7 28.96 -4.12 2.41
CA LYS A 7 29.87 -3.11 2.94
C LYS A 7 29.13 -2.19 3.92
N VAL A 8 29.72 -2.01 5.09
CA VAL A 8 29.31 -1.00 6.07
C VAL A 8 30.09 0.29 5.79
N VAL A 9 29.39 1.42 5.78
CA VAL A 9 29.94 2.76 5.52
C VAL A 9 29.63 3.70 6.70
N PRO A 10 30.51 4.66 7.00
CA PRO A 10 30.22 5.68 8.00
C PRO A 10 29.12 6.64 7.49
N ILE A 11 28.22 7.04 8.39
CA ILE A 11 27.20 8.09 8.18
C ILE A 11 27.20 8.97 9.43
N GLY A 12 28.05 10.00 9.48
CA GLY A 12 28.25 10.79 10.70
C GLY A 12 28.75 9.94 11.87
N ASN A 13 28.11 10.04 13.04
CA ASN A 13 28.37 9.19 14.21
C ASN A 13 27.75 7.78 14.10
N SER A 14 27.10 7.47 12.99
CA SER A 14 26.42 6.20 12.76
C SER A 14 27.09 5.39 11.64
N ARG A 15 26.56 4.19 11.41
CA ARG A 15 26.96 3.28 10.33
C ARG A 15 25.76 2.95 9.46
N GLY A 16 25.98 2.83 8.15
CA GLY A 16 24.98 2.35 7.20
C GLY A 16 25.47 1.11 6.44
N VAL A 17 24.54 0.28 6.00
CA VAL A 17 24.82 -0.89 5.14
C VAL A 17 24.46 -0.51 3.70
N ARG A 18 25.41 -0.65 2.76
CA ARG A 18 25.14 -0.33 1.34
C ARG A 18 24.36 -1.47 0.68
N LEU A 19 23.07 -1.23 0.41
CA LEU A 19 22.21 -2.15 -0.32
C LEU A 19 22.40 -1.97 -1.85
N PRO A 20 22.65 -3.05 -2.62
CA PRO A 20 22.65 -2.99 -4.08
C PRO A 20 21.29 -2.58 -4.65
N ALA A 21 21.30 -1.81 -5.75
CA ALA A 21 20.09 -1.36 -6.44
C ALA A 21 19.09 -2.49 -6.78
N PRO A 22 19.52 -3.70 -7.19
CA PRO A 22 18.60 -4.81 -7.43
C PRO A 22 17.82 -5.24 -6.17
N LEU A 23 18.42 -5.16 -4.98
CA LEU A 23 17.72 -5.46 -3.73
C LEU A 23 16.69 -4.38 -3.39
N LEU A 24 17.06 -3.11 -3.56
CA LEU A 24 16.15 -1.98 -3.33
C LEU A 24 14.89 -2.12 -4.22
N ALA A 25 15.08 -2.43 -5.51
CA ALA A 25 13.98 -2.64 -6.45
C ALA A 25 13.12 -3.87 -6.09
N ARG A 26 13.76 -5.01 -5.82
CA ARG A 26 13.06 -6.27 -5.49
C ARG A 26 12.17 -6.14 -4.26
N TYR A 27 12.64 -5.43 -3.24
CA TYR A 27 11.92 -5.26 -1.98
C TYR A 27 11.14 -3.94 -1.90
N ARG A 28 11.10 -3.17 -3.00
CA ARG A 28 10.41 -1.87 -3.10
C ARG A 28 10.77 -0.90 -1.97
N ILE A 29 12.05 -0.87 -1.60
CA ILE A 29 12.56 -0.02 -0.53
C ILE A 29 12.69 1.41 -1.09
N LYS A 30 11.90 2.34 -0.57
CA LYS A 30 11.89 3.75 -1.02
C LYS A 30 12.78 4.66 -0.18
N GLY A 31 12.58 4.69 1.14
CA GLY A 31 13.32 5.61 2.02
C GLY A 31 13.18 5.40 3.52
N ARG A 32 12.24 4.56 3.98
CA ARG A 32 12.10 4.18 5.39
C ARG A 32 12.02 2.68 5.53
N MET A 33 12.64 2.16 6.58
CA MET A 33 12.58 0.76 6.98
C MET A 33 12.35 0.67 8.49
N ALA A 34 11.55 -0.30 8.89
CA ALA A 34 11.43 -0.70 10.28
C ALA A 34 12.57 -1.66 10.63
N VAL A 35 13.08 -1.53 11.84
CA VAL A 35 14.11 -2.40 12.41
C VAL A 35 13.45 -3.19 13.55
N GLU A 36 13.60 -4.50 13.50
CA GLU A 36 13.20 -5.40 14.59
C GLU A 36 14.46 -6.06 15.14
N GLU A 37 14.70 -5.89 16.44
CA GLU A 37 15.84 -6.50 17.14
C GLU A 37 15.51 -7.95 17.49
N ARG A 38 16.42 -8.86 17.16
CA ARG A 38 16.30 -10.31 17.39
C ARG A 38 17.60 -10.87 17.98
N PRO A 39 17.58 -12.03 18.65
CA PRO A 39 18.79 -12.65 19.19
C PRO A 39 19.90 -12.90 18.16
N GLU A 40 19.52 -13.23 16.93
CA GLU A 40 20.42 -13.51 15.81
C GLU A 40 20.87 -12.26 15.03
N GLY A 41 20.32 -11.08 15.34
CA GLY A 41 20.64 -9.83 14.68
C GLY A 41 19.43 -8.91 14.47
N ILE A 42 19.47 -8.11 13.41
CA ILE A 42 18.38 -7.17 13.08
C ILE A 42 17.64 -7.62 11.82
N LEU A 43 16.31 -7.57 11.88
CA LEU A 43 15.45 -7.77 10.71
C LEU A 43 14.97 -6.43 10.19
N LEU A 44 15.30 -6.13 8.93
CA LEU A 44 14.90 -4.91 8.25
C LEU A 44 13.66 -5.19 7.39
N LYS A 45 12.58 -4.45 7.64
CA LYS A 45 11.33 -4.52 6.87
C LYS A 45 11.06 -3.19 6.18
N PRO A 46 10.72 -3.16 4.88
CA PRO A 46 10.29 -1.91 4.24
C PRO A 46 9.03 -1.39 4.95
N VAL A 47 9.03 -0.11 5.32
CA VAL A 47 7.80 0.54 5.80
C VAL A 47 6.92 0.74 4.58
N ARG A 48 5.80 0.03 4.52
CA ARG A 48 4.76 0.30 3.54
C ARG A 48 3.95 1.47 4.04
N ASP A 49 3.84 2.50 3.21
CA ASP A 49 2.76 3.46 3.36
C ASP A 49 1.54 2.71 2.81
N ASP A 50 0.75 2.06 3.67
CA ASP A 50 -0.47 1.34 3.28
C ASP A 50 -1.59 2.28 2.82
N ARG A 51 -1.27 3.56 2.63
CA ARG A 51 -2.11 4.52 1.92
C ARG A 51 -2.11 4.12 0.45
N LEU A 52 -3.19 3.46 0.04
CA LEU A 52 -3.57 3.36 -1.36
C LEU A 52 -3.52 4.77 -1.97
N SER A 53 -2.87 4.90 -3.12
CA SER A 53 -3.12 6.08 -3.95
C SER A 53 -4.60 6.13 -4.31
N TRP A 54 -5.17 7.32 -4.55
CA TRP A 54 -6.58 7.46 -4.97
C TRP A 54 -6.94 6.54 -6.15
N GLU A 55 -6.01 6.33 -7.08
CA GLU A 55 -6.18 5.39 -8.20
C GLU A 55 -6.27 3.93 -7.76
N GLU A 56 -5.45 3.50 -6.80
CA GLU A 56 -5.50 2.15 -6.25
C GLU A 56 -6.75 1.94 -5.38
N THR A 57 -7.20 2.96 -4.66
CA THR A 57 -8.49 2.96 -3.94
C THR A 57 -9.65 2.82 -4.91
N ALA A 58 -9.65 3.56 -6.03
CA ALA A 58 -10.68 3.46 -7.05
C ALA A 58 -10.70 2.06 -7.68
N LYS A 59 -9.54 1.48 -8.01
CA LYS A 59 -9.45 0.10 -8.53
C LYS A 59 -9.92 -0.93 -7.50
N ALA A 60 -9.59 -0.76 -6.22
CA ALA A 60 -10.05 -1.62 -5.16
C ALA A 60 -11.58 -1.55 -5.00
N MET A 61 -12.18 -0.35 -5.09
CA MET A 61 -13.63 -0.15 -5.05
C MET A 61 -14.34 -0.80 -6.25
N VAL A 62 -13.79 -0.68 -7.46
CA VAL A 62 -14.33 -1.35 -8.66
C VAL A 62 -14.24 -2.87 -8.51
N THR A 63 -13.11 -3.38 -8.03
CA THR A 63 -12.91 -4.83 -7.86
C THR A 63 -13.81 -5.40 -6.76
N ALA A 64 -14.09 -4.62 -5.71
CA ALA A 64 -15.04 -4.99 -4.65
C ALA A 64 -16.49 -5.01 -5.17
N ARG A 65 -16.91 -3.95 -5.89
CA ARG A 65 -18.26 -3.87 -6.51
C ARG A 65 -18.55 -5.00 -7.51
N VAL A 66 -17.55 -5.49 -8.21
CA VAL A 66 -17.72 -6.59 -9.18
C VAL A 66 -17.82 -7.97 -8.49
N LYS A 67 -17.22 -8.14 -7.30
CA LYS A 67 -17.28 -9.39 -6.53
C LYS A 67 -18.54 -9.50 -5.68
N GLU A 68 -18.99 -8.39 -5.13
CA GLU A 68 -20.15 -8.28 -4.26
C GLU A 68 -21.28 -7.71 -5.11
N GLY A 69 -21.78 -8.56 -6.03
CA GLY A 69 -22.65 -8.19 -7.15
C GLY A 69 -23.61 -7.07 -6.81
N ASP A 70 -23.60 -6.03 -7.62
CA ASP A 70 -24.22 -4.71 -7.44
C ASP A 70 -25.56 -4.71 -6.67
N GLU A 71 -25.49 -4.75 -5.34
CA GLU A 71 -26.65 -4.73 -4.44
C GLU A 71 -27.43 -3.41 -4.52
N PHE A 72 -26.88 -2.42 -5.22
CA PHE A 72 -27.41 -1.07 -5.35
C PHE A 72 -27.89 -0.74 -6.77
N ALA A 73 -27.77 -1.66 -7.74
CA ALA A 73 -28.29 -1.46 -9.10
C ALA A 73 -29.79 -1.13 -9.11
N GLY A 74 -30.57 -1.64 -8.14
CA GLY A 74 -32.00 -1.34 -7.99
C GLY A 74 -32.33 -0.06 -7.21
N LEU A 75 -31.34 0.62 -6.62
CA LEU A 75 -31.59 1.86 -5.86
C LEU A 75 -31.77 3.08 -6.76
N GLU A 76 -31.23 3.08 -7.98
CA GLU A 76 -31.49 4.17 -8.94
C GLU A 76 -32.98 4.24 -9.30
N GLU A 77 -33.64 3.09 -9.46
CA GLU A 77 -35.07 3.02 -9.75
C GLU A 77 -35.94 3.38 -8.52
N ALA A 78 -35.51 3.00 -7.31
CA ALA A 78 -36.20 3.33 -6.06
C ALA A 78 -36.05 4.81 -5.65
N THR A 79 -34.93 5.46 -5.95
CA THR A 79 -34.73 6.89 -5.65
C THR A 79 -35.48 7.82 -6.61
N ILE A 80 -35.75 7.37 -7.84
CA ILE A 80 -36.65 8.08 -8.76
C ILE A 80 -38.11 7.98 -8.28
N ALA A 81 -38.49 6.88 -7.62
CA ALA A 81 -39.85 6.63 -7.14
C ALA A 81 -40.24 7.37 -5.83
N ASP A 82 -39.30 7.99 -5.10
CA ASP A 82 -39.54 8.67 -3.81
C ASP A 82 -40.09 10.11 -3.95
N GLY A 83 -40.75 10.41 -5.06
CA GLY A 83 -41.54 11.65 -5.21
C GLY A 83 -40.75 12.94 -5.49
N LEU A 84 -39.47 12.84 -5.88
CA LEU A 84 -38.67 14.01 -6.28
C LEU A 84 -39.09 14.64 -7.63
N ASP A 85 -39.96 13.97 -8.40
CA ASP A 85 -40.62 14.57 -9.58
C ASP A 85 -41.46 15.82 -9.24
N SER A 86 -41.82 16.01 -7.97
CA SER A 86 -42.61 17.16 -7.52
C SER A 86 -41.81 18.42 -7.22
N LEU A 87 -40.47 18.36 -7.29
CA LEU A 87 -39.62 19.55 -7.20
C LEU A 87 -39.40 20.15 -8.59
N ASP A 88 -40.49 20.66 -9.16
CA ASP A 88 -40.41 21.67 -10.20
C ASP A 88 -39.66 22.89 -9.63
N ARG A 89 -38.70 23.38 -10.43
CA ARG A 89 -37.82 24.51 -10.13
C ARG A 89 -38.59 25.83 -10.08
#